data_AF-A0A5N5JGS8-F1
#
_entry.id   AF-A0A5N5JGS8-F1
#
_cell.length_a   1.000
_cell.length_b   1.000
_cell.length_c   1.000
_cell.angle_alpha   90.00
_cell.angle_beta   90.00
_cell.angle_gamma   90.00
#
_symmetry.space_group_name_H-M   'P 1'
#
loop_
_entity.id
_entity.type
_entity.pdbx_description
1 polymer ?
#
loop_
_entity_poly.entity_id
_entity_poly.type
_entity_poly.pdbx_seq_one_letter_code
_entity_poly.pdbx_strand_id
1 'polypeptide(L)' 'MMPFFCLSDFTKEQIMRMKVKSNQDVNDPAVKAAILQKIKQKLKEHGIADNTTMKWREQPDGMVFHKIIM' A
#
# COMPACT_ATOMS: atom_id res chain seq x y z
N MET A 1 19.17 -20.67 -32.46
CA MET A 1 19.83 -19.77 -31.48
C MET A 1 18.74 -18.90 -30.87
N MET A 2 18.26 -19.25 -29.68
CA MET A 2 17.21 -18.51 -28.98
C MET A 2 17.89 -17.45 -28.10
N PRO A 3 17.59 -16.15 -28.25
CA PRO A 3 18.13 -15.14 -27.37
C PRO A 3 17.64 -15.39 -25.94
N PHE A 4 18.52 -15.11 -24.98
CA PHE A 4 18.28 -15.22 -23.55
C PHE A 4 17.17 -14.21 -23.16
N PHE A 5 15.92 -14.65 -23.18
CA PHE A 5 14.85 -13.85 -22.59
C PHE A 5 15.02 -13.89 -21.07
N CYS A 6 15.30 -12.75 -20.44
CA CYS A 6 15.17 -12.60 -19.00
C CYS A 6 13.68 -12.72 -18.64
N LEU A 7 13.23 -13.95 -18.40
CA LEU A 7 11.97 -14.23 -17.71
C LEU A 7 12.18 -13.97 -16.21
N SER A 8 12.41 -12.71 -15.85
CA SER A 8 12.29 -12.27 -14.46
C SER A 8 10.80 -12.24 -14.12
N ASP A 9 10.39 -12.86 -13.01
CA ASP A 9 9.04 -12.72 -12.47
C ASP A 9 8.71 -11.23 -12.33
N PHE A 10 7.92 -10.68 -13.26
CA PHE A 10 7.54 -9.28 -13.25
C PHE A 10 6.57 -9.05 -12.11
N THR A 11 7.09 -8.74 -10.93
CA THR A 11 6.28 -8.31 -9.79
C THR A 11 5.76 -6.91 -10.11
N LYS A 12 4.47 -6.82 -10.45
CA LYS A 12 3.84 -5.53 -10.76
C LYS A 12 3.60 -4.76 -9.47
N GLU A 13 4.51 -3.85 -9.12
CA GLU A 13 4.27 -2.91 -8.03
C GLU A 13 3.18 -1.92 -8.40
N GLN A 14 2.15 -1.79 -7.56
CA GLN A 14 1.06 -0.83 -7.73
C GLN A 14 1.04 0.11 -6.53
N ILE A 15 0.98 1.42 -6.80
CA ILE A 15 0.98 2.45 -5.76
C ILE A 15 -0.42 3.03 -5.65
N MET A 16 -1.07 2.82 -4.51
CA MET A 16 -2.37 3.41 -4.20
C MET A 16 -2.19 4.70 -3.40
N ARG A 17 -2.62 5.83 -3.98
CA ARG A 17 -2.67 7.12 -3.26
C ARG A 17 -4.07 7.31 -2.70
N MET A 18 -4.17 7.70 -1.43
CA MET A 18 -5.46 7.91 -0.78
C MET A 18 -5.44 9.13 0.13
N LYS A 19 -6.61 9.76 0.27
CA LYS A 19 -6.87 10.79 1.29
C LYS A 19 -7.74 10.15 2.37
N VAL A 20 -7.32 10.31 3.62
CA VAL A 20 -8.04 9.77 4.79
C VAL A 20 -8.55 10.94 5.61
N LYS A 21 -9.85 10.95 5.90
CA LYS A 21 -10.46 11.88 6.86
C LYS A 21 -10.64 11.15 8.18
N SER A 22 -9.97 11.61 9.23
CA SER A 22 -10.03 11.02 10.56
C SER A 22 -9.86 12.11 11.62
N ASN A 23 -10.48 11.90 12.78
CA ASN A 23 -10.25 12.72 13.97
C ASN A 23 -9.06 12.20 14.80
N GLN A 24 -8.56 11.01 14.49
CA GLN A 24 -7.41 10.37 15.14
C GLN A 24 -6.13 10.63 14.33
N ASP A 25 -4.98 10.47 14.98
CA ASP A 25 -3.70 10.47 14.27
C ASP A 25 -3.59 9.23 13.37
N VAL A 26 -3.57 9.46 12.06
CA VAL A 26 -3.46 8.40 11.05
C VAL A 26 -2.04 7.86 10.90
N ASN A 27 -1.03 8.51 11.48
CA ASN A 27 0.33 8.00 11.51
C ASN A 27 0.62 7.13 12.75
N ASP A 28 -0.31 7.04 13.70
CA ASP A 28 -0.23 6.12 14.83
C ASP A 28 -0.05 4.66 14.32
N PRO A 29 0.88 3.87 14.88
CA PRO A 29 1.14 2.51 14.41
C PRO A 29 -0.09 1.59 14.42
N ALA A 30 -0.94 1.68 15.45
CA ALA A 30 -2.14 0.84 15.55
C ALA A 30 -3.19 1.26 14.52
N VAL A 31 -3.35 2.58 14.29
CA VAL A 31 -4.25 3.11 13.26
C VAL A 31 -3.78 2.69 11.85
N LYS A 32 -2.48 2.82 11.54
CA LYS A 32 -1.91 2.35 10.26
C LYS A 32 -2.13 0.86 10.05
N ALA A 33 -1.94 0.03 11.07
CA ALA A 33 -2.18 -1.40 11.00
C ALA A 33 -3.66 -1.72 10.69
N ALA A 34 -4.59 -1.04 11.36
CA ALA A 34 -6.02 -1.20 11.13
C ALA A 34 -6.45 -0.78 9.71
N ILE A 35 -5.92 0.35 9.21
CA ILE A 35 -6.18 0.80 7.83
C ILE A 35 -5.66 -0.23 6.83
N LEU A 36 -4.44 -0.72 7.01
CA LEU A 36 -3.83 -1.70 6.11
C LEU A 36 -4.63 -3.00 6.06
N GLN A 37 -5.11 -3.49 7.20
CA GLN A 37 -5.99 -4.66 7.29
C GLN A 37 -7.31 -4.44 6.53
N LYS A 38 -7.93 -3.26 6.70
CA LYS A 38 -9.16 -2.92 5.99
C LYS A 38 -8.96 -2.86 4.47
N ILE A 39 -7.83 -2.34 3.99
CA ILE A 39 -7.50 -2.34 2.56
C ILE A 39 -7.31 -3.78 2.06
N LYS A 40 -6.56 -4.62 2.78
CA LYS A 40 -6.39 -6.04 2.42
C LYS A 40 -7.72 -6.77 2.30
N GLN A 41 -8.62 -6.57 3.26
CA GLN A 41 -9.96 -7.14 3.20
C GLN A 41 -10.72 -6.70 1.94
N LYS A 42 -10.70 -5.40 1.62
CA LYS A 42 -11.35 -4.88 0.41
C LYS A 42 -10.75 -5.45 -0.87
N LEU A 43 -9.43 -5.54 -0.96
CA LEU A 43 -8.76 -6.15 -2.12
C LEU A 43 -9.19 -7.61 -2.32
N LYS A 44 -9.29 -8.37 -1.21
CA LYS A 44 -9.79 -9.74 -1.24
C LYS A 44 -11.24 -9.84 -1.71
N GLU A 45 -12.12 -8.96 -1.21
CA GLU A 45 -13.52 -8.86 -1.67
C GLU A 45 -13.62 -8.56 -3.17
N HIS A 46 -12.62 -7.86 -3.74
CA HIS A 46 -12.52 -7.56 -5.17
C HIS A 46 -11.74 -8.60 -5.99
N GLY A 47 -11.40 -9.76 -5.41
CA GLY A 47 -10.75 -10.87 -6.13
C GLY A 47 -9.25 -10.71 -6.35
N ILE A 48 -8.59 -9.75 -5.68
CA ILE A 48 -7.12 -9.63 -5.70
C ILE A 48 -6.57 -10.61 -4.67
N ALA A 49 -5.65 -11.47 -5.14
CA ALA A 49 -5.15 -12.64 -4.41
C ALA A 49 -4.53 -12.32 -3.04
N ASP A 50 -4.66 -13.27 -2.10
CA ASP A 50 -4.16 -13.20 -0.71
C ASP A 50 -2.62 -13.05 -0.62
N ASN A 51 -1.87 -13.38 -1.68
CA ASN A 51 -0.41 -13.26 -1.73
C ASN A 51 0.10 -11.83 -1.99
N THR A 52 -0.79 -10.83 -1.95
CA THR A 52 -0.40 -9.43 -2.15
C THR A 52 0.35 -8.88 -0.93
N THR A 53 1.65 -8.66 -1.09
CA THR A 53 2.46 -7.96 -0.09
C THR A 53 2.15 -6.46 -0.16
N MET A 54 1.61 -5.90 0.91
CA MET A 54 1.37 -4.47 1.05
C MET A 54 2.29 -3.86 2.09
N LYS A 55 2.94 -2.76 1.73
CA LYS A 55 3.78 -1.96 2.61
C LYS A 55 3.38 -0.49 2.50
N TRP A 56 3.56 0.24 3.58
CA TRP A 56 3.47 1.69 3.53
C TRP A 56 4.64 2.27 2.75
N ARG A 57 4.37 3.30 1.95
CA ARG A 57 5.43 4.12 1.38
C ARG A 57 5.64 5.30 2.32
N GLU A 58 6.66 5.18 3.16
CA GLU A 58 7.12 6.26 4.02
C GLU A 58 7.81 7.35 3.18
N GLN A 59 7.60 8.60 3.56
CA GLN A 59 8.33 9.74 3.01
C GLN A 59 9.65 9.94 3.76
N PRO A 60 10.55 10.83 3.30
CA PRO A 60 11.85 11.05 3.94
C PRO A 60 11.77 11.46 5.43
N ASP A 61 10.62 11.95 5.87
CA ASP A 61 10.33 12.33 7.25
C ASP A 61 9.76 11.18 8.10
N GLY A 62 9.66 9.96 7.55
CA GLY A 62 9.10 8.79 8.21
C GLY A 62 7.57 8.78 8.29
N MET A 63 6.90 9.81 7.76
CA MET A 63 5.44 9.88 7.75
C MET A 63 4.86 9.23 6.50
N VAL A 64 3.68 8.64 6.64
CA VAL A 64 2.91 8.07 5.54
C VAL A 64 1.87 9.06 5.04
N PHE A 65 1.18 9.71 5.98
CA PHE A 65 0.14 10.69 5.69
C PHE A 65 0.57 12.09 6.09
N HIS A 66 0.42 13.01 5.15
CA HIS A 66 0.63 14.44 5.37
C HIS A 66 -0.71 15.14 5.43
N LYS A 67 -0.86 16.02 6.41
CA LYS A 67 -2.03 16.90 6.47
C LYS A 67 -1.96 17.83 5.27
N ILE A 68 -2.99 17.77 4.43
CA ILE A 68 -3.20 18.77 3.38
C ILE A 68 -3.78 19.98 4.09
N ILE A 69 -2.92 20.93 4.48
CA ILE A 69 -3.36 22.25 4.92
C ILE A 69 -3.74 23.00 3.63
N MET A 70 -5.04 23.25 3.45
CA MET A 70 -5.54 24.19 2.45
C MET A 70 -5.77 25.54 3.12
#